data_AF-A0A0Q4C3M7-F1
#
_entry.id   AF-A0A0Q4C3M7-F1
#
_cell.length_a   1.000
_cell.length_b   1.000
_cell.length_c   1.000
_cell.angle_alpha   90.00
_cell.angle_beta   90.00
_cell.angle_gamma   90.00
#
_symmetry.space_group_name_H-M   'P 1'
#
loop_
_entity.id
_entity.type
_entity.pdbx_description
1 polymer ?
#
loop_
_entity_poly.entity_id
_entity_poly.type
_entity_poly.pdbx_seq_one_letter_code
_entity_poly.pdbx_strand_id
1 'polypeptide(L)'
;MKCRILVIAAGTLLLGGCDMIRAMLPRHGTNEAEVRAALSGCGIPLDSIAWSVGPDGTFAFGRKSADALPLANDQNECLMRWVEKHRVKVGFVGWETGPR
;
A
#
# COMPACT_ATOMS: atom_id res chain seq x y z
N MET A 1 -32.39 36.09 -41.06
CA MET A 1 -30.94 36.16 -40.78
C MET A 1 -30.68 35.16 -39.64
N LYS A 2 -29.79 34.14 -39.70
CA LYS A 2 -28.30 34.19 -39.65
C LYS A 2 -27.84 35.20 -38.57
N CYS A 3 -27.00 34.95 -37.56
CA CYS A 3 -26.13 33.84 -37.09
C CYS A 3 -25.83 34.09 -35.57
N ARG A 4 -25.15 33.27 -34.75
CA ARG A 4 -24.38 32.00 -34.92
C ARG A 4 -24.32 31.21 -33.58
N ILE A 5 -23.69 30.03 -33.65
CA ILE A 5 -23.17 29.14 -32.59
C ILE A 5 -22.39 29.87 -31.47
N LEU A 6 -22.59 29.45 -30.21
CA LEU A 6 -21.47 29.32 -29.25
C LEU A 6 -21.64 28.08 -28.35
N VAL A 7 -21.12 26.95 -28.83
CA VAL A 7 -20.86 25.77 -27.99
C VAL A 7 -19.62 26.08 -27.16
N ILE A 8 -19.77 26.32 -25.86
CA ILE A 8 -18.64 26.28 -24.92
C ILE A 8 -18.59 24.87 -24.33
N ALA A 9 -17.60 24.10 -24.77
CA ALA A 9 -17.37 22.75 -24.29
C ALA A 9 -16.83 22.79 -22.84
N ALA A 10 -17.65 22.38 -21.88
CA ALA A 10 -17.24 22.09 -20.50
C ALA A 10 -17.02 20.57 -20.29
N GLY A 11 -16.46 19.89 -21.30
CA GLY A 11 -16.40 18.42 -21.40
C GLY A 11 -15.07 17.78 -21.03
N THR A 12 -14.24 18.43 -20.20
CA THR A 12 -12.81 18.05 -20.04
C THR A 12 -12.31 17.92 -18.59
N LEU A 13 -13.20 17.93 -17.60
CA LEU A 13 -12.82 17.87 -16.16
C LEU A 13 -13.16 16.56 -15.44
N LEU A 14 -13.66 15.53 -16.14
CA LEU A 14 -14.18 14.30 -15.53
C LEU A 14 -13.20 13.13 -15.40
N LEU A 15 -11.96 13.24 -15.89
CA LEU A 15 -10.98 12.14 -15.89
C LEU A 15 -9.87 12.25 -14.83
N GLY A 16 -9.66 13.41 -14.21
CA GLY A 16 -8.66 13.60 -13.15
C GLY A 16 -9.18 13.39 -11.72
N GLY A 17 -10.51 13.33 -11.52
CA GLY A 17 -11.12 13.31 -10.18
C GLY A 17 -11.13 11.96 -9.47
N CYS A 18 -11.15 10.85 -10.22
CA CYS A 18 -11.31 9.51 -9.64
C CYS A 18 -10.09 9.04 -8.84
N ASP A 19 -8.87 9.45 -9.23
CA ASP A 19 -7.64 9.10 -8.52
C ASP A 19 -7.52 9.80 -7.16
N MET A 20 -7.84 11.10 -7.08
CA MET A 20 -7.78 11.84 -5.81
C MET A 20 -8.76 11.29 -4.77
N ILE A 21 -9.96 10.87 -5.18
CA ILE A 21 -10.94 10.26 -4.25
C ILE A 21 -10.37 8.96 -3.65
N ARG A 22 -9.63 8.17 -4.44
CA ARG A 22 -9.04 6.91 -3.98
C ARG A 22 -7.89 7.12 -2.98
N ALA A 23 -7.15 8.22 -3.09
CA ALA A 23 -6.09 8.60 -2.16
C ALA A 23 -6.63 9.14 -0.80
N MET A 24 -7.79 9.80 -0.79
CA MET A 24 -8.42 10.34 0.43
C MET A 24 -9.18 9.29 1.26
N LEU A 25 -9.40 8.10 0.70
CA LEU A 25 -10.15 7.03 1.36
C LEU A 25 -9.36 6.45 2.55
N PRO A 26 -9.90 6.48 3.79
CA PRO A 26 -9.12 6.21 5.00
C PRO A 26 -8.55 4.79 5.04
N ARG A 27 -7.34 4.64 5.59
CA ARG A 27 -6.74 3.32 5.84
C ARG A 27 -7.33 2.68 7.09
N HIS A 28 -7.54 1.38 7.07
CA HIS A 28 -8.05 0.61 8.22
C HIS A 28 -6.99 -0.33 8.79
N GLY A 29 -7.23 -0.78 10.03
CA GLY A 29 -6.39 -1.78 10.67
C GLY A 29 -6.70 -3.18 10.14
N THR A 30 -5.69 -4.04 10.12
CA THR A 30 -5.78 -5.46 9.74
C THR A 30 -5.56 -6.35 10.98
N ASN A 31 -5.61 -7.67 10.81
CA ASN A 31 -5.32 -8.65 11.86
C ASN A 31 -4.24 -9.66 11.39
N GLU A 32 -3.67 -10.44 12.32
CA GLU A 32 -2.59 -11.37 11.98
C GLU A 32 -3.01 -12.47 10.98
N ALA A 33 -4.28 -12.88 10.94
CA ALA A 33 -4.72 -13.93 10.03
C ALA A 33 -4.74 -13.43 8.57
N GLU A 34 -5.22 -12.20 8.36
CA GLU A 34 -5.15 -11.50 7.07
C GLU A 34 -3.69 -11.30 6.62
N VAL A 35 -2.81 -10.86 7.51
CA VAL A 35 -1.38 -10.67 7.21
C VAL A 35 -0.70 -12.00 6.88
N ARG A 36 -0.93 -13.08 7.66
CA ARG A 36 -0.40 -14.42 7.35
C ARG A 36 -0.88 -14.92 5.99
N ALA A 37 -2.15 -14.69 5.65
CA ALA A 37 -2.71 -15.06 4.35
C ALA A 37 -2.09 -14.25 3.21
N ALA A 38 -1.86 -12.95 3.40
CA ALA A 38 -1.22 -12.08 2.42
C ALA A 38 0.24 -12.45 2.16
N LEU A 39 1.04 -12.63 3.22
CA LEU A 39 2.44 -13.07 3.12
C LEU A 39 2.54 -14.42 2.41
N SER A 40 1.72 -15.39 2.83
CA SER A 40 1.68 -16.73 2.19
C SER A 40 1.25 -16.65 0.72
N GLY A 41 0.24 -15.82 0.41
CA GLY A 41 -0.24 -15.61 -0.96
C GLY A 41 0.76 -14.91 -1.88
N CYS A 42 1.68 -14.12 -1.31
CA CYS A 42 2.81 -13.51 -2.01
C CYS A 42 4.09 -14.36 -1.97
N GLY A 43 4.03 -15.61 -1.49
CA GLY A 43 5.18 -16.50 -1.43
C GLY A 43 6.27 -16.04 -0.46
N ILE A 44 5.93 -15.24 0.56
CA ILE A 44 6.84 -14.75 1.59
C ILE A 44 6.75 -15.68 2.82
N PRO A 45 7.82 -16.42 3.16
CA PRO A 45 7.85 -17.20 4.40
C PRO A 45 7.69 -16.29 5.63
N LEU A 46 6.83 -16.67 6.58
CA LEU A 46 6.57 -15.85 7.78
C LEU A 46 7.85 -15.57 8.61
N ASP A 47 8.87 -16.43 8.46
CA ASP A 47 10.15 -16.35 9.15
C ASP A 47 11.26 -15.63 8.37
N SER A 48 11.05 -15.18 7.13
CA SER A 48 12.08 -14.48 6.35
C SER A 48 12.18 -12.98 6.68
N ILE A 49 11.10 -12.40 7.18
CA ILE A 49 10.98 -10.98 7.54
C ILE A 49 10.61 -10.80 9.01
N ALA A 50 10.92 -9.64 9.57
CA ALA A 50 10.29 -9.20 10.81
C ALA A 50 8.93 -8.58 10.48
N TRP A 51 7.88 -8.99 11.18
CA TRP A 51 6.55 -8.41 11.03
C TRP A 51 5.72 -8.50 12.32
N SER A 52 4.73 -7.63 12.45
CA SER A 52 3.77 -7.62 13.54
C SER A 52 2.49 -6.87 13.14
N VAL A 53 1.44 -7.02 13.96
CA VAL A 53 0.23 -6.19 13.88
C VAL A 53 0.08 -5.46 15.22
N GLY A 54 0.06 -4.12 15.17
CA GLY A 54 -0.13 -3.27 16.34
C GLY A 54 -1.56 -3.35 16.90
N PRO A 55 -1.79 -2.90 18.15
CA PRO A 55 -3.11 -2.93 18.78
C PRO A 55 -4.16 -2.04 18.08
N ASP A 56 -3.73 -1.11 17.22
CA ASP A 56 -4.59 -0.28 16.36
C ASP A 56 -4.83 -0.90 14.96
N GLY A 57 -4.35 -2.12 14.76
CA GLY A 57 -4.36 -2.87 13.50
C GLY A 57 -3.31 -2.43 12.47
N THR A 58 -2.32 -1.60 12.84
CA THR A 58 -1.23 -1.25 11.91
C THR A 58 -0.32 -2.46 11.65
N PHE A 59 -0.22 -2.88 10.39
CA PHE A 59 0.72 -3.89 9.94
C PHE A 59 2.12 -3.28 9.84
N ALA A 60 3.06 -3.76 10.64
CA ALA A 60 4.46 -3.35 10.57
C ALA A 60 5.30 -4.48 9.98
N PHE A 61 6.19 -4.18 9.03
CA PHE A 61 7.13 -5.17 8.48
C PHE A 61 8.48 -4.59 8.08
N GLY A 62 9.52 -5.43 8.05
CA GLY A 62 10.87 -5.07 7.68
C GLY A 62 11.80 -6.29 7.58
N ARG A 63 13.10 -6.05 7.39
CA ARG A 63 14.10 -7.12 7.37
C ARG A 63 14.21 -7.77 8.75
N LYS A 64 14.55 -9.07 8.82
CA LYS A 64 14.68 -9.80 10.10
C LYS A 64 16.01 -9.52 10.82
N SER A 65 17.03 -9.08 10.08
CA SER A 65 18.34 -8.64 10.58
C SER A 65 18.98 -7.65 9.58
N ALA A 66 20.11 -7.06 9.94
CA ALA A 66 20.87 -6.16 9.06
C ALA A 66 21.40 -6.87 7.79
N ASP A 67 21.78 -8.14 7.91
CA ASP A 67 22.36 -8.96 6.83
C ASP A 67 21.30 -9.76 6.06
N ALA A 68 20.03 -9.74 6.51
CA ALA A 68 18.94 -10.39 5.80
C ALA A 68 18.76 -9.77 4.42
N LEU A 69 18.66 -10.64 3.40
CA LEU A 69 18.32 -10.21 2.05
C LEU A 69 16.98 -9.47 2.05
N PRO A 70 16.81 -8.44 1.20
CA PRO A 70 15.50 -7.84 0.99
C PRO A 70 14.53 -8.86 0.38
N LEU A 71 13.23 -8.60 0.50
CA LEU A 71 12.22 -9.31 -0.30
C LEU A 71 12.55 -9.19 -1.79
N ALA A 72 12.28 -10.25 -2.54
CA ALA A 72 12.35 -10.18 -3.99
C ALA A 72 11.34 -9.14 -4.53
N ASN A 73 11.63 -8.52 -5.68
CA ASN A 73 10.84 -7.37 -6.14
C ASN A 73 9.37 -7.74 -6.42
N ASP A 74 9.13 -8.95 -6.95
CA ASP A 74 7.81 -9.55 -7.16
C ASP A 74 7.05 -9.80 -5.85
N GLN A 75 7.72 -10.33 -4.82
CA GLN A 75 7.16 -10.50 -3.47
C GLN A 75 6.76 -9.16 -2.86
N ASN A 76 7.64 -8.15 -2.97
CA ASN A 76 7.39 -6.80 -2.47
C ASN A 76 6.24 -6.11 -3.22
N GLU A 77 6.22 -6.18 -4.55
CA GLU A 77 5.11 -5.67 -5.36
C GLU A 77 3.78 -6.35 -5.01
N CYS A 78 3.77 -7.68 -4.83
CA CYS A 78 2.59 -8.42 -4.41
C CYS A 78 2.07 -7.92 -3.06
N LEU A 79 2.94 -7.80 -2.06
CA LEU A 79 2.58 -7.36 -0.72
C LEU A 79 2.06 -5.91 -0.73
N MET A 80 2.73 -5.01 -1.47
CA MET A 80 2.30 -3.61 -1.60
C MET A 80 0.97 -3.47 -2.34
N ARG A 81 0.71 -4.27 -3.38
CA ARG A 81 -0.62 -4.34 -4.03
C ARG A 81 -1.69 -4.86 -3.07
N TRP A 82 -1.38 -5.80 -2.19
CA TRP A 82 -2.31 -6.24 -1.13
C TRP A 82 -2.61 -5.09 -0.15
N VAL A 83 -1.58 -4.40 0.37
CA VAL A 83 -1.72 -3.24 1.27
C VAL A 83 -2.59 -2.15 0.63
N GLU A 84 -2.34 -1.82 -0.63
CA GLU A 84 -3.09 -0.80 -1.37
C GLU A 84 -4.55 -1.22 -1.61
N LYS A 85 -4.77 -2.42 -2.14
CA LYS A 85 -6.11 -2.96 -2.45
C LYS A 85 -7.00 -3.01 -1.21
N HIS A 86 -6.44 -3.40 -0.07
CA HIS A 86 -7.15 -3.48 1.20
C HIS A 86 -7.03 -2.19 2.03
N ARG A 87 -6.35 -1.13 1.54
CA ARG A 87 -6.12 0.12 2.28
C ARG A 87 -5.65 -0.11 3.72
N VAL A 88 -4.71 -1.03 3.91
CA VAL A 88 -4.19 -1.40 5.24
C VAL A 88 -3.28 -0.30 5.76
N LYS A 89 -3.40 0.04 7.05
CA LYS A 89 -2.41 0.85 7.77
C LYS A 89 -1.08 0.10 7.80
N VAL A 90 -0.04 0.69 7.23
CA VAL A 90 1.28 0.07 7.14
C VAL A 90 2.35 0.93 7.82
N GLY A 91 3.23 0.28 8.57
CA GLY A 91 4.47 0.82 9.10
C GLY A 91 5.66 0.02 8.58
N PHE A 92 6.81 0.69 8.43
CA PHE A 92 8.05 0.02 8.03
C PHE A 92 8.96 -0.11 9.25
N VAL A 93 9.34 -1.35 9.59
CA VAL A 93 10.35 -1.65 10.59
C VAL A 93 11.72 -1.41 9.95
N GLY A 94 12.12 -0.15 9.91
CA GLY A 94 13.50 0.21 9.63
C GLY A 94 14.39 -0.27 10.76
N TRP A 95 15.48 -0.97 10.44
CA TRP A 95 16.64 -0.93 11.31
C TRP A 95 17.16 0.50 11.27
N GLU A 96 17.05 1.23 12.37
CA GLU A 96 17.98 2.32 12.60
C GLU A 96 19.39 1.70 12.59
N THR A 97 20.23 2.12 11.65
CA THR A 97 21.66 1.89 11.74
C THR A 97 22.15 2.66 12.96
N GLY A 98 22.19 1.98 14.11
CA GLY A 98 22.46 2.61 15.40
C GLY A 98 23.76 3.41 15.36
N PRO A 99 23.75 4.69 15.77
CA PRO A 99 24.95 5.51 15.76
C PRO A 99 25.81 5.26 17.00
N ARG A 100 27.00 4.68 16.81
CA ARG A 100 28.32 5.05 17.37
C ARG A 100 29.27 3.85 17.45
#